data_AF-A0ABD5S5S4-F1
#
_entry.id   AF-A0ABD5S5S4-F1
#
_cell.length_a   1.000
_cell.length_b   1.000
_cell.length_c   1.000
_cell.angle_alpha   90.00
_cell.angle_beta   90.00
_cell.angle_gamma   90.00
#
_symmetry.space_group_name_H-M   'P 1'
#
loop_
_entity.id
_entity.type
_entity.pdbx_description
1 polymer ?
#
loop_
_entity_poly.entity_id
_entity_poly.type
_entity_poly.pdbx_seq_one_letter_code
_entity_poly.pdbx_strand_id
1 'polypeptide(L)'
;ADGVNSELARDAGLMDWENPEEWFQGVKAVVDVPEDAIRERFDVGDDEGAAHLFSGDLFGDVRGGGFLYTNEASLSIGTVFHLDSLVAERAEPHELLDALLTHPLLAQWLGDEYEEVEYSAKLVPDSKKVALREPHRDRLVLVGDAAGQMQAQGPIIKGMNHAVTAGALAAEAFAE
;
A
#
# COMPACT_ATOMS: atom_id res chain seq x y z
N ALA A 1 9.14 0.66 -15.81
CA ALA A 1 8.33 1.38 -14.78
C ALA A 1 6.89 0.90 -14.84
N ASP A 2 6.72 -0.41 -14.74
CA ASP A 2 5.50 -1.20 -14.92
C ASP A 2 5.04 -1.85 -13.59
N GLY A 3 5.76 -1.56 -12.51
CA GLY A 3 5.36 -1.86 -11.14
C GLY A 3 5.74 -3.27 -10.67
N VAL A 4 5.10 -3.67 -9.58
CA VAL A 4 5.41 -4.88 -8.80
C VAL A 4 5.32 -6.20 -9.58
N ASN A 5 4.47 -6.26 -10.62
CA ASN A 5 4.23 -7.44 -11.45
C ASN A 5 4.92 -7.29 -12.82
N SER A 6 6.17 -6.81 -12.84
CA SER A 6 6.88 -6.52 -14.08
C SER A 6 7.27 -7.79 -14.82
N GLU A 7 6.51 -8.15 -15.85
CA GLU A 7 6.88 -9.22 -16.80
C GLU A 7 8.17 -8.87 -17.54
N LEU A 8 8.38 -7.59 -17.86
CA LEU A 8 9.60 -7.13 -18.52
C LEU A 8 10.85 -7.37 -17.66
N ALA A 9 10.77 -7.12 -16.35
CA ALA A 9 11.87 -7.38 -15.42
C ALA A 9 12.16 -8.88 -15.30
N ARG A 10 11.11 -9.72 -15.29
CA ARG A 10 11.23 -11.19 -15.27
C ARG A 10 11.93 -11.69 -16.53
N ASP A 11 11.46 -11.27 -17.71
CA ASP A 11 12.03 -11.65 -19.01
C ASP A 11 13.48 -11.18 -19.17
N ALA A 12 13.83 -10.02 -18.60
CA ALA A 12 15.19 -9.49 -18.60
C ALA A 12 16.13 -10.20 -17.59
N GLY A 13 15.61 -11.12 -16.78
CA GLY A 13 16.35 -11.80 -15.72
C GLY A 13 16.77 -10.87 -14.58
N LEU A 14 15.98 -9.82 -14.33
CA LEU A 14 16.18 -8.86 -13.25
C LEU A 14 15.19 -9.04 -12.10
N MET A 15 14.19 -9.93 -12.24
CA MET A 15 13.20 -10.24 -11.21
C MET A 15 12.93 -11.75 -11.18
N ASP A 16 13.30 -12.40 -10.08
CA ASP A 16 13.14 -13.83 -9.82
C ASP A 16 12.33 -14.10 -8.54
N TRP A 17 11.46 -13.16 -8.18
CA TRP A 17 10.69 -13.20 -6.95
C TRP A 17 9.50 -14.16 -7.11
N GLU A 18 9.52 -15.23 -6.32
CA GLU A 18 8.57 -16.36 -6.35
C GLU A 18 8.07 -16.75 -4.95
N ASN A 19 8.68 -16.23 -3.88
CA ASN A 19 8.39 -16.63 -2.51
C ASN A 19 7.42 -15.63 -1.85
N PRO A 20 6.39 -16.08 -1.10
CA PRO A 20 5.49 -15.19 -0.39
C PRO A 20 6.16 -14.16 0.52
N GLU A 21 7.34 -14.46 1.08
CA GLU A 21 8.06 -13.53 1.97
C GLU A 21 8.66 -12.31 1.26
N GLU A 22 8.66 -12.30 -0.07
CA GLU A 22 9.15 -11.21 -0.91
C GLU A 22 8.09 -10.13 -1.15
N TRP A 23 6.86 -10.35 -0.66
CA TRP A 23 5.71 -9.52 -0.97
C TRP A 23 4.90 -9.15 0.27
N PHE A 24 4.24 -8.00 0.16
CA PHE A 24 3.05 -7.67 0.91
C PHE A 24 1.82 -7.73 -0.01
N GLN A 25 0.68 -8.07 0.56
CA GLN A 25 -0.63 -7.96 -0.08
C GLN A 25 -1.41 -6.83 0.57
N GLY A 26 -1.82 -5.85 -0.24
CA GLY A 26 -2.68 -4.75 0.19
C GLY A 26 -4.08 -4.85 -0.42
N VAL A 27 -5.09 -4.51 0.37
CA VAL A 27 -6.47 -4.26 -0.09
C VAL A 27 -6.95 -2.92 0.44
N LYS A 28 -7.78 -2.22 -0.32
CA LYS A 28 -8.24 -0.86 -0.01
C LYS A 28 -9.68 -0.69 -0.50
N ALA A 29 -10.53 -0.17 0.36
CA ALA A 29 -11.81 0.42 0.01
C ALA A 29 -11.72 1.95 -0.05
N VAL A 30 -12.44 2.56 -0.97
CA VAL A 30 -12.78 3.99 -0.90
C VAL A 30 -14.22 4.08 -0.43
N VAL A 31 -14.44 4.83 0.64
CA VAL A 31 -15.74 5.00 1.26
C VAL A 31 -16.20 6.43 1.06
N ASP A 32 -17.42 6.59 0.56
CA ASP A 32 -18.04 7.91 0.40
C ASP A 32 -18.42 8.48 1.77
N VAL A 33 -18.26 9.79 1.93
CA VAL A 33 -18.66 10.48 3.16
C VAL A 33 -19.36 11.80 2.80
N PRO A 34 -20.30 12.27 3.63
CA PRO A 34 -20.96 13.55 3.38
C PRO A 34 -19.97 14.71 3.25
N GLU A 35 -20.34 15.70 2.45
CA GLU A 35 -19.64 16.99 2.37
C GLU A 35 -19.48 17.57 3.80
N ASP A 36 -18.28 18.07 4.12
CA ASP A 36 -17.84 18.53 5.45
C ASP A 36 -17.62 17.48 6.56
N ALA A 37 -18.00 16.21 6.36
CA ALA A 37 -17.83 15.15 7.37
C ALA A 37 -16.36 14.93 7.76
N ILE A 38 -15.43 15.08 6.82
CA ILE A 38 -14.00 14.93 7.09
C ILE A 38 -13.52 15.95 8.13
N ARG A 39 -13.81 17.23 7.92
CA ARG A 39 -13.35 18.31 8.82
C ARG A 39 -13.92 18.14 10.22
N GLU A 40 -15.22 17.84 10.31
CA GLU A 40 -15.90 17.66 11.60
C GLU A 40 -15.40 16.41 12.34
N ARG A 41 -15.30 15.27 11.64
CA ARG A 41 -14.98 13.98 12.28
C ARG A 41 -13.49 13.80 12.58
N PHE A 42 -12.61 14.48 11.85
CA PHE A 42 -11.15 14.37 12.01
C PHE A 42 -10.48 15.61 12.62
N ASP A 43 -11.23 16.70 12.86
CA ASP A 43 -10.71 17.95 13.44
C ASP A 43 -9.53 18.54 12.64
N VAL A 44 -9.75 18.73 11.33
CA VAL A 44 -8.76 19.23 10.36
C VAL A 44 -9.26 20.48 9.61
N GLY A 45 -8.34 21.36 9.22
CA GLY A 45 -8.62 22.56 8.41
C GLY A 45 -8.95 22.28 6.93
N ASP A 46 -9.19 23.34 6.16
CA ASP A 46 -9.66 23.25 4.77
C ASP A 46 -8.69 22.54 3.81
N ASP A 47 -7.38 22.70 4.02
CA ASP A 47 -6.30 22.10 3.21
C ASP A 47 -5.48 21.09 4.02
N GLU A 48 -6.07 20.54 5.08
CA GLU A 48 -5.43 19.57 5.97
C GLU A 48 -6.10 18.20 5.87
N GLY A 49 -5.37 17.17 6.27
CA GLY A 49 -5.88 15.81 6.28
C GLY A 49 -5.25 15.01 7.41
N ALA A 50 -5.89 13.89 7.72
CA ALA A 50 -5.45 12.96 8.74
C ALA A 50 -5.01 11.63 8.12
N ALA A 51 -3.99 11.04 8.74
CA ALA A 51 -3.51 9.71 8.44
C ALA A 51 -3.48 8.88 9.72
N HIS A 52 -4.28 7.83 9.76
CA HIS A 52 -4.31 6.88 10.86
C HIS A 52 -3.74 5.54 10.42
N LEU A 53 -2.93 4.94 11.28
CA LEU A 53 -2.37 3.60 11.09
C LEU A 53 -2.85 2.72 12.24
N PHE A 54 -3.24 1.48 11.91
CA PHE A 54 -3.84 0.54 12.83
C PHE A 54 -2.99 -0.72 12.92
N SER A 55 -2.80 -1.22 14.13
CA SER A 55 -2.11 -2.48 14.40
C SER A 55 -2.63 -3.07 15.70
N GLY A 56 -2.53 -4.38 15.85
CA GLY A 56 -2.93 -5.11 17.07
C GLY A 56 -3.93 -6.22 16.78
N ASP A 57 -4.60 -6.69 17.83
CA ASP A 57 -5.45 -7.88 17.83
C ASP A 57 -6.61 -7.84 16.83
N LEU A 58 -6.92 -6.67 16.25
CA LEU A 58 -7.88 -6.51 15.15
C LEU A 58 -7.64 -7.48 13.98
N PHE A 59 -6.38 -7.85 13.73
CA PHE A 59 -5.99 -8.70 12.61
C PHE A 59 -5.52 -10.10 13.04
N GLY A 60 -5.80 -10.49 14.28
CA GLY A 60 -5.32 -11.74 14.85
C GLY A 60 -3.80 -11.87 14.77
N ASP A 61 -3.32 -13.06 14.38
CA ASP A 61 -1.88 -13.37 14.27
C ASP A 61 -1.27 -12.96 12.90
N VAL A 62 -2.04 -12.31 12.02
CA VAL A 62 -1.58 -11.91 10.68
C VAL A 62 -0.68 -10.68 10.78
N ARG A 63 0.59 -10.83 10.36
CA ARG A 63 1.57 -9.74 10.40
C ARG A 63 1.27 -8.66 9.38
N GLY A 64 0.86 -7.50 9.87
CA GLY A 64 0.58 -6.31 9.06
C GLY A 64 -0.19 -5.27 9.84
N GLY A 65 -0.96 -4.46 9.11
CA GLY A 65 -1.74 -3.40 9.72
C GLY A 65 -2.75 -2.77 8.76
N GLY A 66 -3.52 -1.84 9.30
CA GLY A 66 -4.50 -1.04 8.58
C GLY A 66 -4.04 0.40 8.40
N PHE A 67 -4.68 1.11 7.49
CA PHE A 67 -4.58 2.55 7.35
C PHE A 67 -5.94 3.17 7.04
N LEU A 68 -6.07 4.45 7.40
CA LEU A 68 -7.13 5.33 6.94
C LEU A 68 -6.51 6.67 6.56
N TYR A 69 -6.83 7.16 5.37
CA TYR A 69 -6.46 8.48 4.89
C TYR A 69 -7.71 9.28 4.51
N THR A 70 -7.73 10.56 4.91
CA THR A 70 -8.76 11.50 4.48
C THR A 70 -8.44 12.00 3.07
N ASN A 71 -9.37 11.82 2.14
CA ASN A 71 -9.37 12.52 0.86
C ASN A 71 -10.23 13.80 0.99
N GLU A 72 -10.42 14.55 -0.09
CA GLU A 72 -11.26 15.77 -0.07
C GLU A 72 -12.74 15.49 0.26
N ALA A 73 -13.29 14.39 -0.27
CA ALA A 73 -14.71 14.03 -0.12
C ALA A 73 -14.92 12.51 0.06
N SER A 74 -13.89 11.80 0.54
CA SER A 74 -13.97 10.35 0.78
C SER A 74 -12.90 9.89 1.75
N LEU A 75 -13.00 8.64 2.20
CA LEU A 75 -11.99 7.99 3.02
C LEU A 75 -11.35 6.84 2.25
N SER A 76 -10.02 6.80 2.24
CA SER A 76 -9.26 5.64 1.75
C SER A 76 -8.91 4.75 2.95
N ILE A 77 -9.54 3.59 3.07
CA ILE A 77 -9.35 2.65 4.17
C ILE A 77 -8.78 1.36 3.61
N GLY A 78 -7.71 0.84 4.20
CA GLY A 78 -7.09 -0.36 3.68
C GLY A 78 -6.28 -1.12 4.70
N THR A 79 -5.87 -2.31 4.31
CA THR A 79 -5.01 -3.19 5.09
C THR A 79 -3.87 -3.70 4.23
N VAL A 80 -2.71 -3.91 4.84
CA VAL A 80 -1.50 -4.43 4.17
C VAL A 80 -0.85 -5.45 5.09
N PHE A 81 -0.63 -6.65 4.57
CA PHE A 81 -0.05 -7.76 5.32
C PHE A 81 1.12 -8.38 4.57
N HIS A 82 2.07 -8.93 5.33
CA HIS A 82 3.09 -9.82 4.78
C HIS A 82 2.41 -11.03 4.13
N LEU A 83 2.72 -11.32 2.87
CA LEU A 83 2.01 -12.35 2.10
C LEU A 83 2.29 -13.77 2.65
N ASP A 84 3.50 -14.03 3.13
CA ASP A 84 3.81 -15.29 3.84
C ASP A 84 2.99 -15.48 5.12
N SER A 85 2.68 -14.40 5.83
CA SER A 85 1.82 -14.44 7.03
C SER A 85 0.36 -14.75 6.67
N LEU A 86 -0.17 -14.15 5.60
CA LEU A 86 -1.52 -14.46 5.11
C LEU A 86 -1.64 -15.94 4.73
N VAL A 87 -0.63 -16.46 4.04
CA VAL A 87 -0.57 -17.88 3.63
C VAL A 87 -0.49 -18.81 4.85
N ALA A 88 0.35 -18.49 5.83
CA ALA A 88 0.52 -19.29 7.04
C ALA A 88 -0.76 -19.38 7.87
N GLU A 89 -1.42 -18.24 8.09
CA GLU A 89 -2.65 -18.15 8.87
C GLU A 89 -3.91 -18.51 8.06
N ARG A 90 -3.77 -18.71 6.74
CA ARG A 90 -4.88 -18.92 5.79
C ARG A 90 -5.94 -17.82 5.91
N ALA A 91 -5.48 -16.60 6.11
CA ALA A 91 -6.35 -15.44 6.26
C ALA A 91 -6.69 -14.83 4.91
N GLU A 92 -7.93 -14.39 4.77
CA GLU A 92 -8.42 -13.73 3.58
C GLU A 92 -8.30 -12.20 3.73
N PRO A 93 -7.55 -11.49 2.87
CA PRO A 93 -7.31 -10.05 3.05
C PRO A 93 -8.57 -9.19 3.09
N HIS A 94 -9.61 -9.58 2.35
CA HIS A 94 -10.88 -8.86 2.33
C HIS A 94 -11.62 -8.98 3.67
N GLU A 95 -11.61 -10.14 4.32
CA GLU A 95 -12.21 -10.30 5.66
C GLU A 95 -11.48 -9.46 6.71
N LEU A 96 -10.15 -9.30 6.58
CA LEU A 96 -9.36 -8.43 7.45
C LEU A 96 -9.68 -6.94 7.23
N LEU A 97 -10.01 -6.55 6.00
CA LEU A 97 -10.50 -5.20 5.68
C LEU A 97 -11.91 -4.99 6.24
N ASP A 98 -12.81 -5.95 6.07
CA ASP A 98 -14.17 -5.90 6.64
C ASP A 98 -14.13 -5.78 8.16
N ALA A 99 -13.22 -6.51 8.81
CA ALA A 99 -13.00 -6.41 10.25
C ALA A 99 -12.58 -4.99 10.67
N LEU A 100 -11.72 -4.32 9.89
CA LEU A 100 -11.36 -2.92 10.13
C LEU A 100 -12.55 -1.98 9.89
N LEU A 101 -13.22 -2.08 8.75
CA LEU A 101 -14.36 -1.22 8.37
C LEU A 101 -15.49 -1.28 9.40
N THR A 102 -15.78 -2.47 9.91
CA THR A 102 -16.82 -2.73 10.91
C THR A 102 -16.36 -2.55 12.35
N HIS A 103 -15.08 -2.21 12.58
CA HIS A 103 -14.57 -2.05 13.94
C HIS A 103 -15.24 -0.86 14.64
N PRO A 104 -15.63 -0.94 15.93
CA PRO A 104 -16.32 0.14 16.63
C PRO A 104 -15.56 1.47 16.66
N LEU A 105 -14.23 1.44 16.54
CA LEU A 105 -13.42 2.65 16.39
C LEU A 105 -13.71 3.37 15.07
N LEU A 106 -13.90 2.64 13.97
CA LEU A 106 -14.16 3.20 12.65
C LEU A 106 -15.57 3.77 12.55
N ALA A 107 -16.54 3.22 13.30
CA ALA A 107 -17.89 3.76 13.38
C ALA A 107 -17.94 5.24 13.82
N GLN A 108 -16.94 5.73 14.58
CA GLN A 108 -16.86 7.15 14.95
C GLN A 108 -16.62 8.08 13.74
N TRP A 109 -16.00 7.54 12.68
CA TRP A 109 -15.66 8.28 11.47
C TRP A 109 -16.53 7.91 10.27
N LEU A 110 -17.10 6.71 10.24
CA LEU A 110 -17.99 6.24 9.17
C LEU A 110 -19.45 6.55 9.47
N GLY A 111 -19.87 6.42 10.73
CA GLY A 111 -21.28 6.38 11.14
C GLY A 111 -21.80 4.94 11.25
N ASP A 112 -23.12 4.80 11.36
CA ASP A 112 -23.79 3.50 11.44
C ASP A 112 -23.84 2.76 10.09
N GLU A 113 -23.79 3.51 8.99
CA GLU A 113 -23.82 3.02 7.63
C GLU A 113 -22.69 3.67 6.82
N TYR A 114 -22.16 2.96 5.83
CA TYR A 114 -21.16 3.47 4.90
C TYR A 114 -21.37 2.88 3.51
N GLU A 115 -20.94 3.60 2.48
CA GLU A 115 -20.99 3.16 1.08
C GLU A 115 -19.58 3.02 0.52
N GLU A 116 -19.20 1.78 0.17
CA GLU A 116 -17.98 1.51 -0.58
C GLU A 116 -18.19 1.84 -2.06
N VAL A 117 -17.46 2.83 -2.56
CA VAL A 117 -17.52 3.24 -3.97
C VAL A 117 -16.43 2.61 -4.83
N GLU A 118 -15.38 2.08 -4.21
CA GLU A 118 -14.29 1.37 -4.89
C GLU A 118 -13.67 0.32 -3.97
N TYR A 119 -13.37 -0.87 -4.51
CA TYR A 119 -12.48 -1.86 -3.91
C TYR A 119 -11.29 -2.10 -4.82
N SER A 120 -10.08 -2.12 -4.23
CA SER A 120 -8.82 -2.30 -4.94
C SER A 120 -7.88 -3.25 -4.19
N ALA A 121 -7.06 -3.99 -4.93
CA ALA A 121 -6.04 -4.88 -4.37
C ALA A 121 -4.73 -4.75 -5.14
N LYS A 122 -3.59 -4.85 -4.45
CA LYS A 122 -2.26 -4.75 -5.07
C LYS A 122 -1.20 -5.47 -4.24
N LEU A 123 -0.25 -6.11 -4.92
CA LEU A 123 1.00 -6.55 -4.31
C LEU A 123 1.95 -5.36 -4.11
N VAL A 124 2.84 -5.48 -3.13
CA VAL A 124 3.91 -4.51 -2.86
C VAL A 124 5.20 -5.29 -2.57
N PRO A 125 6.36 -4.90 -3.11
CA PRO A 125 7.60 -5.63 -2.84
C PRO A 125 8.10 -5.40 -1.41
N ASP A 126 8.56 -6.45 -0.73
CA ASP A 126 9.36 -6.30 0.49
C ASP A 126 10.81 -5.97 0.13
N SER A 127 11.10 -4.67 0.08
CA SER A 127 12.42 -4.16 -0.28
C SER A 127 13.58 -4.68 0.56
N LYS A 128 13.34 -5.21 1.77
CA LYS A 128 14.41 -5.84 2.56
C LYS A 128 14.89 -7.13 1.90
N LYS A 129 14.03 -7.78 1.13
CA LYS A 129 14.28 -9.03 0.43
C LYS A 129 14.68 -8.79 -1.02
N VAL A 130 13.98 -7.87 -1.70
CA VAL A 130 13.99 -7.84 -3.17
C VAL A 130 14.55 -6.59 -3.83
N ALA A 131 14.93 -5.55 -3.08
CA ALA A 131 15.48 -4.34 -3.68
C ALA A 131 16.75 -4.64 -4.49
N LEU A 132 16.73 -4.28 -5.78
CA LEU A 132 17.84 -4.55 -6.68
C LEU A 132 19.01 -3.59 -6.43
N ARG A 133 20.22 -4.13 -6.26
CA ARG A 133 21.44 -3.33 -6.18
C ARG A 133 21.85 -2.76 -7.54
N GLU A 134 21.61 -3.53 -8.59
CA GLU A 134 21.91 -3.17 -9.98
C GLU A 134 20.59 -3.26 -10.79
N PRO A 135 19.71 -2.25 -10.71
CA PRO A 135 18.38 -2.28 -11.31
C PRO A 135 18.41 -2.00 -12.82
N HIS A 136 19.43 -2.45 -13.54
CA HIS A 136 19.60 -2.19 -14.96
C HIS A 136 20.24 -3.37 -15.69
N ARG A 137 19.98 -3.48 -16.98
CA ARG A 137 20.66 -4.42 -17.88
C ARG A 137 20.65 -3.87 -19.30
N ASP A 138 21.82 -3.81 -19.92
CA ASP A 138 21.99 -3.27 -21.28
C ASP A 138 21.32 -1.89 -21.45
N ARG A 139 20.19 -1.82 -22.17
CA ARG A 139 19.43 -0.58 -22.42
C ARG A 139 18.11 -0.52 -21.64
N LEU A 140 17.98 -1.33 -20.59
CA LEU A 140 16.83 -1.39 -19.70
C LEU A 140 17.25 -0.92 -18.31
N VAL A 141 16.41 -0.07 -17.71
CA VAL A 141 16.49 0.32 -16.30
C VAL A 141 15.14 0.12 -15.64
N LEU A 142 15.14 -0.45 -14.44
CA LEU A 142 13.98 -0.64 -13.59
C LEU A 142 13.96 0.43 -12.51
N VAL A 143 12.76 0.91 -12.17
CA VAL A 143 12.53 1.94 -11.15
C VAL A 143 11.23 1.63 -10.40
N GLY A 144 11.11 2.15 -9.16
CA GLY A 144 9.96 1.95 -8.30
C GLY A 144 9.78 0.48 -7.91
N ASP A 145 8.52 0.03 -7.80
CA ASP A 145 8.21 -1.35 -7.39
C ASP A 145 8.88 -2.41 -8.28
N ALA A 146 9.05 -2.14 -9.58
CA ALA A 146 9.72 -3.07 -10.51
C ALA A 146 11.19 -3.32 -10.15
N ALA A 147 11.83 -2.37 -9.47
CA ALA A 147 13.19 -2.49 -8.92
C ALA A 147 13.20 -2.87 -7.43
N GLY A 148 12.04 -3.17 -6.85
CA GLY A 148 11.88 -3.49 -5.44
C GLY A 148 12.09 -2.28 -4.53
N GLN A 149 11.87 -1.06 -5.02
CA GLN A 149 12.16 0.18 -4.31
C GLN A 149 10.96 0.70 -3.50
N MET A 150 10.91 0.33 -2.23
CA MET A 150 9.88 0.70 -1.27
C MET A 150 10.49 0.69 0.15
N GLN A 151 9.79 1.28 1.11
CA GLN A 151 10.14 1.22 2.53
C GLN A 151 8.87 1.01 3.33
N ALA A 152 8.78 -0.13 4.01
CA ALA A 152 7.80 -0.43 5.04
C ALA A 152 8.53 -0.71 6.37
N GLN A 153 8.51 0.26 7.29
CA GLN A 153 9.13 0.14 8.61
C GLN A 153 8.21 0.75 9.67
N GLY A 154 7.36 -0.10 10.27
CA GLY A 154 6.36 0.35 11.25
C GLY A 154 5.44 1.41 10.63
N PRO A 155 5.37 2.63 11.19
CA PRO A 155 4.51 3.68 10.65
C PRO A 155 5.06 4.34 9.37
N ILE A 156 6.29 4.04 8.97
CA ILE A 156 6.90 4.64 7.79
C ILE A 156 6.63 3.76 6.58
N ILE A 157 5.74 4.24 5.71
CA ILE A 157 5.39 3.61 4.44
C ILE A 157 5.72 4.60 3.32
N LYS A 158 6.70 4.25 2.49
CA LYS A 158 7.26 5.11 1.44
C LYS A 158 7.52 4.28 0.20
N GLY A 159 6.72 4.46 -0.84
CA GLY A 159 6.91 3.82 -2.15
C GLY A 159 6.95 4.87 -3.26
N MET A 160 5.92 5.71 -3.33
CA MET A 160 5.78 6.74 -4.38
C MET A 160 6.96 7.71 -4.42
N ASN A 161 7.44 8.19 -3.27
CA ASN A 161 8.61 9.06 -3.19
C ASN A 161 9.87 8.40 -3.78
N HIS A 162 10.07 7.10 -3.54
CA HIS A 162 11.18 6.35 -4.13
C HIS A 162 10.99 6.17 -5.64
N ALA A 163 9.79 5.79 -6.08
CA ALA A 163 9.50 5.60 -7.50
C ALA A 163 9.67 6.90 -8.32
N VAL A 164 9.13 8.02 -7.83
CA VAL A 164 9.26 9.34 -8.49
C VAL A 164 10.72 9.77 -8.55
N THR A 165 11.45 9.67 -7.43
CA THR A 165 12.86 10.05 -7.38
C THR A 165 13.71 9.17 -8.32
N ALA A 166 13.51 7.85 -8.29
CA ALA A 166 14.23 6.92 -9.15
C ALA A 166 13.93 7.17 -10.64
N GLY A 167 12.67 7.48 -10.98
CA GLY A 167 12.30 7.85 -12.34
C GLY A 167 13.00 9.13 -12.82
N ALA A 168 13.06 10.17 -11.97
CA ALA A 168 13.77 11.41 -12.29
C ALA A 168 15.27 11.15 -12.51
N LEU A 169 15.92 10.43 -11.60
CA LEU A 169 17.34 10.08 -11.70
C LEU A 169 17.65 9.24 -12.95
N ALA A 170 16.78 8.29 -13.30
CA ALA A 170 16.93 7.49 -14.51
C ALA A 170 16.80 8.34 -15.79
N ALA A 171 15.91 9.33 -15.79
CA ALA A 171 15.75 10.25 -16.91
C ALA A 171 16.95 11.19 -17.07
N GLU A 172 17.47 11.73 -15.97
CA GLU A 172 18.70 12.53 -15.96
C GLU A 172 19.89 11.74 -16.53
N ALA A 173 20.11 10.53 -16.02
CA ALA A 173 21.19 9.65 -16.47
C ALA A 173 21.08 9.23 -17.95
N PHE A 174 19.88 9.22 -18.52
CA PHE A 174 19.69 8.93 -19.95
C PHE A 174 19.90 10.16 -20.83
N ALA A 175 19.62 11.36 -20.32
CA ALA A 175 19.73 12.60 -21.08
C ALA A 175 21.18 13.12 -21.18
N GLU A 176 22.01 12.81 -20.19
CA GLU A 176 23.47 13.11 -20.16
C GLU A 176 24.30 12.18 -21.07
#